data_AF-A0A7K8EQ53-F1
#
_entry.id   AF-A0A7K8EQ53-F1
#
_cell.length_a   1.000
_cell.length_b   1.000
_cell.length_c   1.000
_cell.angle_alpha   90.00
_cell.angle_beta   90.00
_cell.angle_gamma   90.00
#
_symmetry.space_group_name_H-M   'P 1'
#
loop_
_entity.id
_entity.type
_entity.pdbx_description
1 polymer ?
#
loop_
_entity_poly.entity_id
_entity_poly.type
_entity_poly.pdbx_seq_one_letter_code
_entity_poly.pdbx_strand_id
1 'polypeptide(L)' 'EEEAFLVSLYKFMKERHTPIERIPHLGFKQINLWKIYKAVEKLGA' A
#
# COMPACT_ATOMS: atom_id res chain seq x y z
N GLU A 1 2.94 13.11 -2.60
CA GLU A 1 1.69 12.39 -2.24
C GLU A 1 1.94 10.89 -2.07
N GLU A 2 2.43 10.19 -3.09
CA GLU A 2 2.76 8.75 -3.02
C GLU A 2 3.71 8.39 -1.88
N GLU A 3 4.83 9.09 -1.73
CA GLU A 3 5.81 8.81 -0.67
C GLU A 3 5.21 9.03 0.73
N ALA A 4 4.49 10.12 0.93
CA ALA A 4 3.82 10.42 2.19
C ALA A 4 2.77 9.36 2.56
N PHE A 5 2.02 8.86 1.56
CA PHE A 5 1.09 7.75 1.72
C PHE A 5 1.82 6.46 2.11
N LEU A 6 2.93 6.14 1.45
CA LEU A 6 3.70 4.94 1.78
C LEU A 6 4.24 5.02 3.22
N VAL A 7 4.84 6.15 3.61
CA VAL A 7 5.35 6.34 4.97
C VAL A 7 4.24 6.18 6.02
N SER A 8 3.07 6.78 5.78
CA SER A 8 1.94 6.66 6.71
C SER A 8 1.39 5.23 6.77
N LEU A 9 1.32 4.53 5.63
CA LEU A 9 0.92 3.13 5.55
C LEU A 9 1.89 2.21 6.31
N TYR A 10 3.20 2.35 6.09
CA TYR A 10 4.20 1.55 6.81
C TYR A 10 4.12 1.78 8.33
N LYS A 11 3.91 3.02 8.77
CA LYS A 11 3.69 3.35 10.18
C LYS A 11 2.44 2.69 10.74
N PHE A 12 1.31 2.82 10.04
CA PHE A 12 0.03 2.22 10.43
C PHE A 12 0.11 0.70 10.58
N MET A 13 0.74 0.02 9.62
CA MET A 13 0.92 -1.44 9.64
C MET A 13 1.81 -1.89 10.80
N LYS A 14 2.84 -1.11 11.13
CA LYS A 14 3.71 -1.35 12.30
C LYS A 14 2.96 -1.20 13.61
N GLU A 15 2.15 -0.16 13.76
CA GLU A 15 1.33 0.09 14.96
C GLU A 15 0.28 -1.02 15.19
N ARG A 16 -0.19 -1.64 14.11
CA ARG A 16 -1.12 -2.79 14.15
C ARG A 16 -0.43 -4.15 14.30
N HIS A 17 0.87 -4.18 14.58
CA HIS A 17 1.64 -5.42 14.72
C HIS A 17 1.61 -6.32 13.47
N THR A 18 1.41 -5.74 12.28
CA THR A 18 1.37 -6.45 10.98
C THR A 18 2.25 -5.74 9.95
N PRO A 19 3.57 -5.58 10.20
CA PRO A 19 4.44 -4.79 9.33
C PRO A 19 4.54 -5.38 7.91
N ILE A 20 4.63 -4.50 6.91
CA ILE A 20 4.93 -4.90 5.53
C ILE A 20 6.44 -5.12 5.42
N GLU A 21 6.90 -6.36 5.61
CA GLU A 21 8.34 -6.70 5.48
C GLU A 21 8.79 -6.72 4.02
N ARG A 22 7.88 -7.09 3.11
CA ARG A 22 8.15 -7.22 1.67
C ARG A 22 6.98 -6.68 0.88
N ILE A 23 7.26 -6.04 -0.26
CA ILE A 23 6.21 -5.58 -1.17
C ILE A 23 5.41 -6.80 -1.66
N PRO A 24 4.08 -6.80 -1.52
CA PRO A 24 3.24 -7.90 -1.99
C PRO A 24 3.33 -8.07 -3.51
N HIS A 25 3.16 -9.31 -3.96
CA HIS A 25 3.14 -9.66 -5.37
C HIS A 25 1.72 -10.03 -5.79
N LEU A 26 1.33 -9.61 -6.99
CA LEU A 26 0.14 -10.11 -7.67
C LEU A 26 0.62 -11.00 -8.81
N GLY A 27 0.46 -12.32 -8.62
CA GLY A 27 1.13 -13.31 -9.45
C GLY A 27 2.65 -13.17 -9.33
N PHE A 28 3.33 -12.97 -10.47
CA PHE A 28 4.79 -12.82 -10.54
C PHE A 28 5.29 -11.38 -10.46
N LYS A 29 4.40 -10.39 -10.28
CA LYS A 29 4.76 -8.96 -10.32
C LYS A 29 4.56 -8.28 -8.98
N GLN A 30 5.54 -7.50 -8.54
CA GLN A 30 5.38 -6.59 -7.40
C GLN A 30 4.32 -5.54 -7.69
N ILE A 31 3.42 -5.34 -6.73
CA ILE A 31 2.38 -4.33 -6.87
C ILE A 31 2.83 -2.99 -6.34
N ASN A 32 2.37 -1.92 -7.00
CA ASN A 32 2.49 -0.57 -6.45
C ASN A 32 1.24 -0.28 -5.59
N LEU A 33 1.46 -0.18 -4.28
CA LEU A 33 0.40 0.01 -3.28
C LEU A 33 -0.38 1.31 -3.49
N TRP A 34 0.30 2.39 -3.86
CA TRP A 34 -0.32 3.68 -4.11
C TRP A 34 -1.27 3.66 -5.31
N LYS A 35 -0.83 3.05 -6.42
CA LYS A 35 -1.65 2.93 -7.63
C LYS A 35 -2.92 2.12 -7.38
N ILE A 36 -2.82 1.04 -6.60
CA ILE A 36 -4.00 0.25 -6.22
C ILE A 36 -4.93 1.07 -5.35
N TYR A 37 -4.40 1.74 -4.32
CA TYR A 37 -5.19 2.60 -3.45
C TYR A 37 -5.97 3.66 -4.25
N LYS A 38 -5.29 4.39 -5.15
CA LYS A 38 -5.95 5.41 -5.99
C LYS A 38 -6.94 4.82 -7.00
N ALA A 39 -6.66 3.64 -7.56
CA ALA A 39 -7.59 2.97 -8.46
C ALA A 39 -8.88 2.59 -7.71
N VAL A 40 -8.76 1.99 -6.52
CA VAL A 40 -9.92 1.62 -5.69
C VAL A 40 -10.67 2.85 -5.21
N GLU A 41 -9.97 3.89 -4.75
CA GLU A 41 -10.58 5.16 -4.33
C GLU A 41 -11.40 5.81 -5.45
N LYS A 42 -10.91 5.74 -6.71
CA LYS A 42 -11.64 6.25 -7.87
C LYS A 42 -12.85 5.39 -8.25
N LEU A 43 -12.77 4.07 -8.09
CA LEU A 43 -13.85 3.14 -8.44
C LEU A 43 -14.94 3.06 -7.36
N GLY A 44 -14.61 3.38 -6.12
CA GLY A 44 -15.54 3.40 -4.98
C GLY A 44 -16.17 4.77 -4.70
N ALA A 45 -15.87 5.78 -5.51
CA ALA A 45 -16.50 7.11 -5.48
C ALA A 45 -17.70 7.18 -6.43
#